data_AF-A0A2N5J2U5-F1
#
_entry.id   AF-A0A2N5J2U5-F1
#
_cell.length_a   1.000
_cell.length_b   1.000
_cell.length_c   1.000
_cell.angle_alpha   90.00
_cell.angle_beta   90.00
_cell.angle_gamma   90.00
#
_symmetry.space_group_name_H-M   'P 1'
#
loop_
_entity.id
_entity.type
_entity.pdbx_description
1 polymer ?
#
loop_
_entity_poly.entity_id
_entity_poly.type
_entity_poly.pdbx_seq_one_letter_code
_entity_poly.pdbx_strand_id
1 'polypeptide(L)'
;MLIDEHITDAEFDQVRQMYADCLGEKGATVEYEGTDGRRSERFPPGVSVDQIDEYIQECVADTALPYVEQLHQLDGQDPDSDSVEALVACLKRHDIADQTMTADDYKRIVTDPNLDDEYFGKYFNEQRADYDAEKSPAYWACNANPNA
;
A
#
# COMPACT_ATOMS: atom_id res chain seq x y z
N MET A 1 -5.42 12.23 -11.65
CA MET A 1 -4.21 12.90 -12.16
C MET A 1 -3.39 13.21 -10.93
N LEU A 2 -2.43 12.34 -10.59
CA LEU A 2 -1.57 12.48 -9.40
C LEU A 2 -0.62 13.65 -9.64
N ILE A 3 -0.89 14.81 -9.02
CA ILE A 3 -0.06 16.01 -9.14
C ILE A 3 0.50 16.48 -7.79
N ASP A 4 0.03 15.99 -6.64
CA ASP A 4 0.62 16.32 -5.34
C ASP A 4 0.87 15.05 -4.51
N GLU A 5 1.93 15.09 -3.69
CA GLU A 5 2.46 14.05 -2.79
C GLU A 5 1.54 13.76 -1.58
N HIS A 6 0.25 14.09 -1.71
CA HIS A 6 -0.82 13.86 -0.75
C HIS A 6 -2.01 13.29 -1.49
N ILE A 7 -2.53 12.14 -1.06
CA ILE A 7 -3.76 11.61 -1.62
C ILE A 7 -4.91 12.26 -0.86
N THR A 8 -5.54 13.25 -1.48
CA THR A 8 -6.77 13.82 -0.94
C THR A 8 -7.86 12.74 -0.87
N ASP A 9 -8.84 12.91 0.03
CA ASP A 9 -10.00 12.01 0.08
C ASP A 9 -10.66 11.82 -1.29
N ALA A 10 -10.66 12.87 -2.13
CA ALA A 10 -11.21 12.83 -3.48
C ALA A 10 -10.38 11.97 -4.46
N GLU A 11 -9.06 11.96 -4.31
CA GLU A 11 -8.16 11.10 -5.10
C GLU A 11 -8.22 9.65 -4.61
N PHE A 12 -8.35 9.44 -3.30
CA PHE A 12 -8.59 8.12 -2.73
C PHE A 12 -9.91 7.52 -3.25
N ASP A 13 -11.00 8.29 -3.18
CA ASP A 13 -12.30 7.89 -3.70
C ASP A 13 -12.27 7.65 -5.22
N GLN A 14 -11.47 8.42 -5.98
CA GLN A 14 -11.30 8.20 -7.41
C GLN A 14 -10.63 6.86 -7.70
N VAL A 15 -9.56 6.50 -6.98
CA VAL A 15 -8.87 5.21 -7.18
C VAL A 15 -9.75 4.04 -6.74
N ARG A 16 -10.50 4.20 -5.63
CA ARG A 16 -11.52 3.22 -5.22
C ARG A 16 -12.58 3.01 -6.30
N GLN A 17 -13.06 4.09 -6.90
CA GLN A 17 -14.01 4.01 -8.00
C GLN A 17 -13.42 3.30 -9.22
N MET A 18 -12.17 3.60 -9.58
CA MET A 18 -11.48 2.93 -10.70
C MET A 18 -11.34 1.42 -10.48
N TYR A 19 -11.01 0.99 -9.26
CA TYR A 19 -10.97 -0.44 -8.92
C TYR A 19 -12.36 -1.09 -8.99
N ALA A 20 -13.37 -0.42 -8.42
CA ALA A 20 -14.75 -0.89 -8.46
C ALA A 20 -15.28 -1.01 -9.90
N ASP A 21 -14.94 -0.05 -10.76
CA ASP A 21 -15.31 -0.06 -12.18
C ASP A 21 -14.61 -1.21 -12.93
N CYS A 22 -13.31 -1.42 -12.69
CA CYS A 22 -12.55 -2.53 -13.29
C CYS A 22 -13.17 -3.88 -12.93
N LEU A 23 -13.45 -4.12 -11.66
CA LEU A 23 -14.13 -5.35 -11.23
C LEU A 23 -15.58 -5.43 -11.71
N GLY A 24 -16.25 -4.28 -11.86
CA GLY A 24 -17.57 -4.16 -12.47
C GLY A 24 -17.61 -4.67 -13.91
N GLU A 25 -16.58 -4.39 -14.71
CA GLU A 25 -16.45 -4.93 -16.06
C GLU A 25 -16.28 -6.46 -16.09
N LYS A 26 -15.71 -7.04 -15.03
CA LYS A 26 -15.61 -8.49 -14.80
C LYS A 26 -16.88 -9.08 -14.16
N GLY A 27 -17.90 -8.26 -13.91
CA GLY A 27 -19.19 -8.65 -13.35
C GLY A 27 -19.26 -8.69 -11.82
N ALA A 28 -18.20 -8.26 -11.12
CA ALA A 28 -18.19 -8.15 -9.67
C ALA A 28 -18.83 -6.86 -9.18
N THR A 29 -19.25 -6.87 -7.92
CA THR A 29 -19.66 -5.67 -7.17
C THR A 29 -18.69 -5.46 -6.03
N VAL A 30 -18.19 -4.22 -5.88
CA VAL A 30 -17.30 -3.83 -4.78
C VAL A 30 -18.09 -2.95 -3.82
N GLU A 31 -18.12 -3.33 -2.55
CA GLU A 31 -18.66 -2.51 -1.46
C GLU A 31 -17.52 -2.10 -0.55
N TYR A 32 -17.45 -0.81 -0.27
CA TYR A 32 -16.44 -0.21 0.58
C TYR A 32 -16.99 0.04 1.98
N GLU A 33 -16.27 -0.44 3.00
CA GLU A 33 -16.65 -0.31 4.41
C GLU A 33 -15.79 0.77 5.06
N GLY A 34 -16.41 1.86 5.52
CA GLY A 34 -15.70 2.93 6.22
C GLY A 34 -14.63 3.65 5.38
N THR A 35 -13.73 4.34 6.09
CA THR A 35 -12.64 5.16 5.52
C THR A 35 -11.28 4.49 5.59
N ASP A 36 -11.17 3.29 6.17
CA ASP A 36 -9.89 2.57 6.39
C ASP A 36 -9.49 1.66 5.22
N GLY A 37 -10.22 1.72 4.09
CA GLY A 37 -9.94 0.92 2.90
C GLY A 37 -10.52 -0.50 2.93
N ARG A 38 -11.25 -0.91 3.99
CA ARG A 38 -11.95 -2.20 3.96
C ARG A 38 -12.94 -2.27 2.82
N ARG A 39 -13.02 -3.46 2.21
CA ARG A 39 -13.91 -3.72 1.09
C ARG A 39 -14.36 -5.18 1.06
N SER A 40 -15.48 -5.39 0.37
CA SER A 40 -16.03 -6.69 0.05
C SER A 40 -16.22 -6.78 -1.46
N GLU A 41 -15.53 -7.71 -2.13
CA GLU A 41 -15.80 -8.07 -3.52
C GLU A 41 -16.83 -9.21 -3.60
N ARG A 42 -17.87 -9.03 -4.42
CA ARG A 42 -18.87 -10.07 -4.69
C ARG A 42 -18.88 -10.41 -6.18
N PHE A 43 -18.49 -11.63 -6.51
CA PHE A 43 -18.51 -12.16 -7.86
C PHE A 43 -19.79 -12.95 -8.15
N PRO A 44 -20.23 -13.01 -9.41
CA PRO A 44 -21.41 -13.78 -9.79
C PRO A 44 -21.14 -15.29 -9.62
N PRO A 45 -22.20 -16.09 -9.39
CA PRO A 45 -22.07 -17.53 -9.30
C PRO A 45 -21.50 -18.10 -10.61
N GLY A 46 -20.52 -19.01 -10.51
CA GLY A 46 -19.90 -19.66 -11.66
C GLY A 46 -18.52 -19.12 -12.05
N VAL A 47 -18.03 -18.07 -11.38
CA VAL A 47 -16.62 -17.66 -11.45
C VAL A 47 -15.82 -18.52 -10.47
N SER A 48 -14.72 -19.10 -10.93
CA SER A 48 -13.83 -19.89 -10.08
C SER A 48 -12.98 -19.00 -9.18
N VAL A 49 -12.46 -19.56 -8.09
CA VAL A 49 -11.55 -18.83 -7.17
C VAL A 49 -10.30 -18.36 -7.91
N ASP A 50 -9.71 -19.20 -8.77
CA ASP A 50 -8.53 -18.83 -9.54
C ASP A 50 -8.78 -17.63 -10.47
N GLN A 51 -9.97 -17.57 -11.09
CA GLN A 51 -10.38 -16.43 -11.92
C GLN A 51 -10.66 -15.17 -11.10
N ILE A 52 -11.21 -15.33 -9.89
CA ILE A 52 -11.40 -14.22 -8.95
C ILE A 52 -10.05 -13.60 -8.60
N ASP A 53 -9.07 -14.43 -8.23
CA ASP A 53 -7.73 -13.97 -7.89
C ASP A 53 -7.04 -13.26 -9.07
N GLU A 54 -7.16 -13.82 -10.29
CA GLU A 54 -6.62 -13.20 -11.51
C GLU A 54 -7.24 -11.82 -11.77
N TYR A 55 -8.57 -11.70 -11.69
CA TYR A 55 -9.26 -10.41 -11.89
C TYR A 55 -8.91 -9.38 -10.83
N ILE A 56 -8.78 -9.80 -9.57
CA ILE A 56 -8.37 -8.91 -8.49
C ILE A 56 -6.94 -8.43 -8.73
N GLN A 57 -6.01 -9.32 -9.08
CA GLN A 57 -4.61 -8.94 -9.34
C GLN A 57 -4.48 -7.99 -10.54
N GLU A 58 -5.22 -8.25 -11.63
CA GLU A 58 -5.28 -7.36 -12.79
C GLU A 58 -5.76 -5.96 -12.39
N CYS A 59 -6.91 -5.86 -11.72
CA CYS A 59 -7.48 -4.57 -11.32
C CYS A 59 -6.66 -3.84 -10.25
N VAL A 60 -5.99 -4.57 -9.36
CA VAL A 60 -5.05 -4.00 -8.38
C VAL A 60 -3.83 -3.40 -9.09
N ALA A 61 -3.25 -4.11 -10.05
CA ALA A 61 -2.07 -3.65 -10.78
C ALA A 61 -2.38 -2.40 -11.63
N ASP A 62 -3.56 -2.36 -12.26
CA ASP A 62 -3.97 -1.24 -13.11
C ASP A 62 -4.31 0.04 -12.34
N THR A 63 -4.69 -0.08 -11.06
CA THR A 63 -5.13 1.05 -10.24
C THR A 63 -4.12 1.47 -9.18
N ALA A 64 -3.10 0.65 -8.91
CA ALA A 64 -2.18 0.80 -7.79
C ALA A 64 -2.91 0.93 -6.43
N LEU A 65 -4.12 0.37 -6.31
CA LEU A 65 -4.99 0.53 -5.14
C LEU A 65 -4.31 0.25 -3.80
N PRO A 66 -3.50 -0.82 -3.62
CA PRO A 66 -2.85 -1.09 -2.33
C PRO A 66 -1.90 0.02 -1.87
N TYR A 67 -1.19 0.64 -2.82
CA TYR A 67 -0.28 1.75 -2.52
C TYR A 67 -1.06 3.02 -2.14
N VAL A 68 -2.16 3.28 -2.84
CA VAL A 68 -3.05 4.42 -2.56
C VAL A 68 -3.78 4.27 -1.23
N GLU A 69 -4.27 3.05 -0.90
CA GLU A 69 -4.84 2.71 0.40
C GLU A 69 -3.81 2.90 1.53
N GLN A 70 -2.57 2.48 1.31
CA GLN A 70 -1.49 2.67 2.27
C GLN A 70 -1.16 4.15 2.48
N LEU A 71 -1.02 4.94 1.41
CA LEU A 71 -0.75 6.37 1.51
C LEU A 71 -1.89 7.14 2.19
N HIS A 72 -3.15 6.85 1.86
CA HIS A 72 -4.30 7.48 2.52
C HIS A 72 -4.38 7.13 4.00
N GLN A 73 -4.05 5.88 4.38
CA GLN A 73 -3.94 5.50 5.78
C GLN A 73 -2.80 6.24 6.51
N LEU A 74 -1.71 6.56 5.83
CA LEU A 74 -0.59 7.33 6.38
C LEU A 74 -0.92 8.83 6.48
N ASP A 75 -1.63 9.40 5.50
CA ASP A 75 -2.10 10.80 5.52
C ASP A 75 -3.22 11.02 6.56
N GLY A 76 -4.02 9.99 6.86
CA GLY A 76 -5.02 9.98 7.93
C GLY A 76 -4.42 9.85 9.34
N GLN A 77 -3.11 9.59 9.47
CA GLN A 77 -2.40 9.65 10.74
C GLN A 77 -1.92 11.08 10.97
N ASP A 78 -2.40 11.67 12.06
CA ASP A 78 -2.03 12.99 12.57
C ASP A 78 -0.54 13.31 12.30
N PRO A 79 -0.19 14.46 11.70
CA PRO A 79 1.21 14.82 11.41
C PRO A 79 2.11 14.89 12.66
N ASP A 80 1.53 14.91 13.87
CA ASP A 80 2.19 14.78 15.17
C ASP A 80 2.28 13.33 15.70
N SER A 81 1.92 12.32 14.91
CA SER A 81 1.83 10.94 15.42
C SER A 81 3.20 10.29 15.59
N ASP A 82 3.48 9.89 16.83
CA ASP A 82 4.57 8.99 17.26
C ASP A 82 4.70 7.69 16.43
N SER A 83 3.76 7.41 15.50
CA SER A 83 3.70 6.18 14.69
C SER A 83 4.79 6.11 13.63
N VAL A 84 5.11 7.21 12.93
CA VAL A 84 6.16 7.20 11.89
C VAL A 84 7.54 7.10 12.54
N GLU A 85 7.75 7.79 13.66
CA GLU A 85 8.99 7.63 14.44
C GLU A 85 9.15 6.20 14.94
N ALA A 86 8.08 5.60 15.47
CA ALA A 86 8.08 4.19 15.89
C ALA A 86 8.35 3.25 14.71
N LEU A 87 7.80 3.55 13.52
CA LEU A 87 8.01 2.76 12.32
C LEU A 87 9.45 2.84 11.84
N VAL A 88 10.02 4.04 11.71
CA VAL A 88 11.43 4.22 11.35
C VAL A 88 12.33 3.55 12.38
N ALA A 89 12.00 3.64 13.67
CA ALA A 89 12.73 2.91 14.70
C ALA A 89 12.64 1.38 14.51
N CYS A 90 11.46 0.86 14.16
CA CYS A 90 11.28 -0.56 13.84
C CYS A 90 12.14 -0.98 12.64
N LEU A 91 12.08 -0.25 11.54
CA LEU A 91 12.88 -0.54 10.34
C LEU A 91 14.39 -0.50 10.62
N LYS A 92 14.85 0.43 11.46
CA LYS A 92 16.26 0.48 11.90
C LYS A 92 16.66 -0.72 12.76
N ARG A 93 15.77 -1.21 13.64
CA ARG A 93 16.05 -2.41 14.47
C ARG A 93 16.25 -3.67 13.62
N HIS A 94 15.63 -3.72 12.45
CA HIS A 94 15.72 -4.83 11.50
C HIS A 94 16.77 -4.62 10.38
N ASP A 95 17.60 -3.57 10.49
CA ASP A 95 18.58 -3.18 9.47
C ASP A 95 17.93 -3.03 8.07
N ILE A 96 16.69 -2.55 8.02
CA ILE A 96 15.93 -2.27 6.81
C ILE A 96 16.14 -0.82 6.38
N ALA A 97 16.02 0.11 7.32
CA ALA A 97 16.30 1.53 7.13
C ALA A 97 17.71 1.88 7.63
N ASP A 98 18.34 2.89 7.01
CA ASP A 98 19.61 3.43 7.47
C ASP A 98 19.47 3.99 8.90
N GLN A 99 20.48 3.79 9.75
CA GLN A 99 20.50 4.28 11.12
C GLN A 99 20.38 5.81 11.19
N THR A 100 20.80 6.54 10.15
CA THR A 100 20.66 8.00 10.08
C THR A 100 19.32 8.47 9.52
N MET A 101 18.47 7.57 9.01
CA MET A 101 17.19 7.94 8.41
C MET A 101 16.26 8.58 9.44
N THR A 102 15.73 9.76 9.15
CA THR A 102 14.73 10.42 10.01
C THR A 102 13.31 10.04 9.60
N ALA A 103 12.32 10.36 10.45
CA ALA A 103 10.91 10.23 10.08
C ALA A 103 10.56 11.05 8.83
N ASP A 104 11.13 12.25 8.69
CA ASP A 104 10.93 13.10 7.52
C ASP A 104 11.62 12.53 6.27
N ASP A 105 12.81 11.95 6.41
CA ASP A 105 13.47 11.24 5.30
C ASP A 105 12.62 10.07 4.84
N TYR A 106 12.10 9.28 5.77
CA TYR A 106 11.22 8.15 5.47
C TYR A 106 9.97 8.62 4.73
N LYS A 107 9.27 9.64 5.24
CA LYS A 107 8.10 10.24 4.58
C LYS A 107 8.44 10.64 3.14
N ARG A 108 9.51 11.41 2.94
CA ARG A 108 9.96 11.84 1.61
C ARG A 108 10.27 10.67 0.67
N ILE A 109 10.84 9.58 1.20
CA ILE A 109 11.17 8.39 0.40
C ILE A 109 9.90 7.67 -0.03
N VAL A 110 8.99 7.37 0.91
CA VAL A 110 7.80 6.56 0.62
C VAL A 110 6.74 7.30 -0.20
N THR A 111 6.77 8.64 -0.23
CA THR A 111 5.90 9.46 -1.07
C THR A 111 6.38 9.60 -2.52
N ASP A 112 7.66 9.31 -2.83
CA ASP A 112 8.18 9.27 -4.20
C ASP A 112 8.33 7.81 -4.64
N PRO A 113 7.52 7.30 -5.58
CA PRO A 113 7.55 5.90 -5.99
C PRO A 113 8.92 5.41 -6.48
N ASN A 114 9.75 6.29 -7.05
CA ASN A 114 11.09 5.91 -7.49
C ASN A 114 12.04 5.77 -6.29
N LEU A 115 11.93 6.66 -5.31
CA LEU A 115 12.74 6.56 -4.09
C LEU A 115 12.27 5.41 -3.21
N ASP A 116 10.97 5.17 -3.10
CA ASP A 116 10.43 4.04 -2.33
C ASP A 116 10.88 2.71 -2.93
N ASP A 117 10.78 2.55 -4.26
CA ASP A 117 11.34 1.38 -4.92
C ASP A 117 12.86 1.30 -4.73
N GLU A 118 13.61 2.40 -4.92
CA GLU A 118 15.06 2.41 -4.73
C GLU A 118 15.49 1.96 -3.32
N TYR A 119 14.84 2.48 -2.26
CA TYR A 119 15.23 2.26 -0.87
C TYR A 119 14.59 1.02 -0.26
N PHE A 120 13.31 0.78 -0.52
CA PHE A 120 12.51 -0.26 0.12
C PHE A 120 11.93 -1.30 -0.85
N GLY A 121 11.96 -1.05 -2.15
CA GLY A 121 11.43 -1.95 -3.18
C GLY A 121 11.93 -3.39 -3.07
N LYS A 122 13.20 -3.58 -2.70
CA LYS A 122 13.75 -4.93 -2.47
C LYS A 122 13.07 -5.72 -1.34
N TYR A 123 12.28 -5.08 -0.47
CA TYR A 123 11.57 -5.76 0.63
C TYR A 123 10.09 -6.01 0.34
N PHE A 124 9.49 -5.36 -0.66
CA PHE A 124 8.08 -5.54 -1.00
C PHE A 124 7.83 -6.00 -2.44
N ASN A 125 8.79 -5.83 -3.35
CA ASN A 125 8.67 -6.18 -4.76
C ASN A 125 9.43 -7.48 -5.08
N GLU A 126 8.72 -8.60 -5.07
CA GLU A 126 9.26 -9.94 -5.35
C GLU A 126 9.81 -10.11 -6.77
N GLN A 127 9.47 -9.21 -7.69
CA GLN A 127 9.92 -9.26 -9.08
C GLN A 127 11.34 -8.69 -9.25
N ARG A 128 11.86 -8.00 -8.24
CA ARG A 128 13.20 -7.44 -8.29
C ARG A 128 14.26 -8.52 -8.17
N ALA A 129 15.32 -8.35 -8.95
CA ALA A 129 16.47 -9.27 -8.91
C ALA A 129 17.22 -9.24 -7.56
N ASP A 130 17.07 -8.15 -6.80
CA ASP A 130 17.64 -7.96 -5.47
C ASP A 130 16.62 -8.14 -4.33
N TYR A 131 15.46 -8.76 -4.61
CA TYR A 131 14.44 -9.01 -3.59
C TYR A 131 15.02 -9.79 -2.37
N ASP A 132 14.75 -9.26 -1.18
CA ASP A 132 15.21 -9.76 0.09
C ASP A 132 14.04 -10.43 0.85
N ALA A 133 13.85 -11.71 0.56
CA ALA A 133 12.84 -12.55 1.19
C ALA A 133 13.06 -12.75 2.71
N GLU A 134 14.29 -12.55 3.20
CA GLU A 134 14.60 -12.70 4.62
C GLU A 134 14.08 -11.52 5.43
N LYS A 135 14.24 -10.30 4.91
CA LYS A 135 13.80 -9.06 5.56
C LYS A 135 12.39 -8.61 5.19
N SER A 136 11.84 -9.09 4.09
CA SER A 136 10.47 -8.77 3.66
C SER A 136 9.41 -8.98 4.76
N PRO A 137 9.38 -10.10 5.52
CA PRO A 137 8.42 -10.26 6.60
C PRO A 137 8.55 -9.21 7.72
N ALA A 138 9.79 -8.80 8.04
CA ALA A 138 10.05 -7.79 9.06
C ALA A 138 9.65 -6.38 8.58
N TYR A 139 9.84 -6.07 7.29
CA TYR A 139 9.35 -4.84 6.68
C TYR A 139 7.82 -4.75 6.81
N TRP A 140 7.10 -5.81 6.45
CA TRP A 140 5.65 -5.86 6.59
C TRP A 140 5.18 -5.81 8.04
N ALA A 141 5.88 -6.47 8.96
CA ALA A 141 5.57 -6.42 10.38
C ALA A 141 5.68 -5.01 10.95
N CYS A 142 6.74 -4.27 10.60
CA CYS A 142 6.92 -2.87 11.02
C CYS A 142 5.84 -1.93 10.46
N ASN A 143 5.41 -2.14 9.22
CA ASN A 143 4.33 -1.36 8.60
C ASN A 143 2.96 -1.68 9.22
N ALA A 144 2.73 -2.94 9.60
CA ALA A 144 1.47 -3.36 10.22
C ALA A 144 1.36 -2.98 11.70
N ASN A 145 2.45 -3.11 12.47
CA ASN A 145 2.52 -2.72 13.87
C ASN A 145 3.95 -2.35 14.29
N PRO A 146 4.32 -1.07 14.25
CA PRO A 146 5.70 -0.62 14.50
C PRO A 146 6.17 -0.78 15.96
N ASN A 147 5.24 -1.04 16.88
CA ASN A 147 5.48 -1.21 18.31
C ASN A 147 5.46 -2.69 18.77
N ALA A 148 5.32 -3.63 17.84
CA ALA A 148 5.29 -5.07 18.14
C ALA A 148 6.64 -5.61 18.66
#